data_AF-A0A397BFD2-F1
#
_entry.id   AF-A0A397BFD2-F1
#
_cell.length_a   1.000
_cell.length_b   1.000
_cell.length_c   1.000
_cell.angle_alpha   90.00
_cell.angle_beta   90.00
_cell.angle_gamma   90.00
#
_symmetry.space_group_name_H-M   'P 1'
#
loop_
_entity.id
_entity.type
_entity.pdbx_description
1 polymer ?
#
loop_
_entity_poly.entity_id
_entity_poly.type
_entity_poly.pdbx_seq_one_letter_code
_entity_poly.pdbx_strand_id
1 'polypeptide(L)'
;IMFVSALMLEPKCAPLITSSRVVRSFHTIFQDKQSDHEITLQLLFCFYRMLRHPETLDEVLYGTNMLPDLLLAADSTNVEVCHSSYVILDHDIHEGEVGEFGRQIRRRRFEIHNAEYWNLMRHRDASPTAFHDDDPDERDHEYSHSRK
;
A
#
# COMPACT_ATOMS: atom_id res chain seq x y z
N ILE A 1 13.93 19.43 -8.25
CA ILE A 1 13.73 17.97 -8.07
C ILE A 1 14.43 17.19 -9.18
N MET A 2 14.09 17.41 -10.45
CA MET A 2 14.64 16.65 -11.59
C MET A 2 16.18 16.66 -11.70
N PHE A 3 16.84 17.79 -11.42
CA PHE A 3 18.31 17.86 -11.43
C PHE A 3 18.94 16.91 -10.39
N VAL A 4 18.44 16.91 -9.15
CA VAL A 4 18.91 15.99 -8.10
C VAL A 4 18.62 14.54 -8.47
N SER A 5 17.43 14.27 -9.03
CA SER A 5 17.09 12.95 -9.56
C SER A 5 18.08 12.48 -10.64
N ALA A 6 18.57 13.38 -11.51
CA ALA A 6 19.61 13.07 -12.48
C ALA A 6 20.97 12.80 -11.84
N LEU A 7 21.35 13.53 -10.78
CA LEU A 7 22.57 13.25 -10.01
C LEU A 7 22.55 11.85 -9.39
N MET A 8 21.38 11.32 -9.04
CA MET A 8 21.23 9.95 -8.51
C MET A 8 21.42 8.85 -9.55
N LEU A 9 21.77 9.18 -10.79
CA LEU A 9 22.32 8.21 -11.74
C LEU A 9 23.82 7.96 -11.51
N GLU A 10 24.52 8.89 -10.83
CA GLU A 10 25.94 8.76 -10.55
C GLU A 10 26.18 8.40 -9.07
N PRO A 11 26.67 7.19 -8.76
CA PRO A 11 26.80 6.71 -7.36
C PRO A 11 27.64 7.63 -6.46
N LYS A 12 28.64 8.30 -7.02
CA LYS A 12 29.51 9.24 -6.30
C LYS A 12 28.75 10.45 -5.73
N CYS A 13 27.55 10.75 -6.23
CA CYS A 13 26.71 11.81 -5.71
C CYS A 13 25.91 11.39 -4.48
N ALA A 14 25.68 10.09 -4.22
CA ALA A 14 24.84 9.64 -3.11
C ALA A 14 25.35 10.10 -1.73
N PRO A 15 26.66 10.02 -1.41
CA PRO A 15 27.18 10.56 -0.14
C PRO A 15 27.04 12.08 -0.02
N LEU A 16 27.17 12.81 -1.13
CA LEU A 16 27.00 14.27 -1.16
C LEU A 16 25.54 14.69 -0.90
N ILE A 17 24.60 13.94 -1.47
CA ILE A 17 23.17 14.15 -1.24
C ILE A 17 22.80 13.79 0.20
N THR A 18 23.27 12.65 0.71
CA THR A 18 23.00 12.18 2.08
C THR A 18 23.57 13.11 3.15
N SER A 19 24.79 13.63 2.95
CA SER A 19 25.41 14.59 3.87
C SER A 19 24.78 15.99 3.83
N SER A 20 23.96 16.28 2.82
CA SER A 20 23.21 17.52 2.71
C SER A 20 21.83 17.42 3.37
N ARG A 21 21.06 18.52 3.38
CA ARG A 21 19.66 18.50 3.82
C ARG A 21 18.66 18.12 2.72
N VAL A 22 19.13 17.78 1.51
CA VAL A 22 18.27 17.61 0.33
C VAL A 22 17.22 16.52 0.53
N VAL A 23 17.57 15.36 1.07
CA VAL A 23 16.61 14.26 1.30
C VAL A 23 15.47 14.72 2.21
N ARG A 24 15.81 15.30 3.36
CA ARG A 24 14.83 15.82 4.32
C ARG A 24 13.99 16.97 3.73
N SER A 25 14.60 17.89 2.98
CA SER A 25 13.88 18.96 2.30
C SER A 25 12.90 18.43 1.25
N PHE A 26 13.28 17.41 0.49
CA PHE A 26 12.39 16.77 -0.49
C PHE A 26 11.24 16.05 0.19
N HIS A 27 11.49 15.40 1.32
CA HIS A 27 10.44 14.78 2.13
C HIS A 27 9.47 15.82 2.70
N THR A 28 9.95 16.95 3.23
CA THR A 28 9.08 18.05 3.66
C THR A 28 8.21 18.57 2.50
N ILE A 29 8.81 18.78 1.32
CA ILE A 29 8.05 19.22 0.14
C ILE A 29 7.01 18.15 -0.27
N PHE A 30 7.36 16.87 -0.15
CA PHE A 30 6.44 15.77 -0.45
C PHE A 30 5.21 15.83 0.46
N GLN A 31 5.40 16.07 1.75
CA GLN A 31 4.29 16.23 2.71
C GLN A 31 3.47 17.49 2.42
N ASP A 32 4.11 18.62 2.13
CA ASP A 32 3.44 19.90 1.89
C ASP A 32 2.68 19.96 0.54
N LYS A 33 3.09 19.15 -0.44
CA LYS A 33 2.62 19.24 -1.83
C LYS A 33 1.87 18.00 -2.33
N GLN A 34 1.33 17.16 -1.43
CA GLN A 34 0.60 15.94 -1.83
C GLN A 34 -0.59 16.18 -2.76
N SER A 35 -1.21 17.37 -2.73
CA SER A 35 -2.29 17.74 -3.65
C SER A 35 -1.81 18.09 -5.07
N ASP A 36 -0.53 18.37 -5.25
CA ASP A 36 0.09 18.66 -6.54
C ASP A 36 0.69 17.37 -7.10
N HIS A 37 -0.04 16.74 -8.02
CA HIS A 37 0.35 15.45 -8.57
C HIS A 37 1.66 15.52 -9.36
N GLU A 38 1.96 16.64 -10.04
CA GLU A 38 3.18 16.75 -10.83
C GLU A 38 4.41 16.78 -9.92
N ILE A 39 4.38 17.61 -8.87
CA ILE A 39 5.46 17.69 -7.88
C ILE A 39 5.60 16.37 -7.12
N THR A 40 4.47 15.76 -6.73
CA THR A 40 4.44 14.47 -6.05
C THR A 40 5.11 13.38 -6.89
N LEU A 41 4.75 13.26 -8.17
CA LEU A 41 5.35 12.29 -9.08
C LEU A 41 6.85 12.51 -9.30
N GLN A 42 7.27 13.76 -9.47
CA GLN A 42 8.69 14.09 -9.60
C GLN A 42 9.48 13.70 -8.34
N LEU A 43 8.91 13.89 -7.15
CA LEU A 43 9.51 13.50 -5.89
C LEU A 43 9.57 11.98 -5.72
N LEU A 44 8.47 11.27 -5.98
CA LEU A 44 8.43 9.80 -5.97
C LEU A 44 9.50 9.22 -6.90
N PHE A 45 9.61 9.75 -8.13
CA PHE A 45 10.64 9.34 -9.07
C PHE A 45 12.06 9.63 -8.56
N CYS A 46 12.26 10.76 -7.89
CA CYS A 46 13.53 11.11 -7.28
C CYS A 46 13.89 10.15 -6.13
N PHE A 47 12.95 9.85 -5.23
CA PHE A 47 13.14 8.91 -4.14
C PHE A 47 13.42 7.50 -4.66
N TYR A 48 12.68 7.05 -5.69
CA TYR A 48 12.94 5.77 -6.33
C TYR A 48 14.40 5.63 -6.80
N ARG A 49 15.00 6.70 -7.35
CA ARG A 49 16.42 6.68 -7.72
C ARG A 49 17.36 6.73 -6.52
N MET A 50 17.01 7.45 -5.47
CA MET A 50 17.76 7.50 -4.22
C MET A 50 17.82 6.11 -3.53
N LEU A 51 16.74 5.34 -3.56
CA LEU A 51 16.70 4.02 -2.94
C LEU A 51 17.71 3.01 -3.55
N ARG A 52 18.23 3.28 -4.74
CA ARG A 52 19.23 2.42 -5.40
C ARG A 52 20.62 2.52 -4.78
N HIS A 53 20.87 3.54 -3.95
CA HIS A 53 22.16 3.74 -3.29
C HIS A 53 21.98 3.52 -1.79
N PRO A 54 22.81 2.67 -1.14
CA PRO A 54 22.66 2.34 0.27
C PRO A 54 22.64 3.58 1.19
N GLU A 55 23.48 4.57 0.90
CA GLU A 55 23.62 5.77 1.72
C GLU A 55 22.32 6.60 1.75
N THR A 56 21.68 6.77 0.59
CA THR A 56 20.42 7.51 0.51
C THR A 56 19.21 6.65 0.86
N LEU A 57 19.29 5.32 0.72
CA LEU A 57 18.25 4.40 1.17
C LEU A 57 17.99 4.57 2.66
N ASP A 58 19.04 4.52 3.49
CA ASP A 58 18.90 4.61 4.94
C ASP A 58 18.32 5.98 5.35
N GLU A 59 18.78 7.08 4.75
CA GLU A 59 18.28 8.42 5.07
C GLU A 59 16.82 8.61 4.61
N VAL A 60 16.42 8.06 3.45
CA VAL A 60 15.02 8.14 2.98
C VAL A 60 14.11 7.28 3.85
N LEU A 61 14.49 6.04 4.17
CA LEU A 61 13.59 5.14 4.88
C LEU A 61 13.52 5.46 6.37
N TYR A 62 14.67 5.58 7.01
CA TYR A 62 14.76 5.74 8.46
C TYR A 62 14.97 7.20 8.86
N GLY A 63 15.80 7.94 8.12
CA GLY A 63 16.12 9.34 8.43
C GLY A 63 14.96 10.32 8.26
N THR A 64 13.99 10.00 7.38
CA THR A 64 12.76 10.79 7.20
C THR A 64 11.49 10.05 7.63
N ASN A 65 11.57 8.76 7.97
CA ASN A 65 10.41 7.92 8.25
C ASN A 65 9.37 7.98 7.10
N MET A 66 9.81 7.74 5.87
CA MET A 66 9.02 7.92 4.64
C MET A 66 7.86 6.91 4.48
N LEU A 67 7.93 5.75 5.12
CA LEU A 67 7.00 4.64 4.89
C LEU A 67 5.51 5.01 5.08
N PRO A 68 5.08 5.69 6.15
CA PRO A 68 3.69 6.12 6.30
C PRO A 68 3.21 7.03 5.18
N ASP A 69 4.07 7.94 4.71
CA ASP A 69 3.70 8.86 3.63
C ASP A 69 3.57 8.14 2.27
N LEU A 70 4.40 7.12 2.02
CA LEU A 70 4.28 6.27 0.82
C LEU A 70 3.01 5.44 0.82
N LEU A 71 2.60 4.93 1.99
CA LEU A 71 1.35 4.19 2.13
C LEU A 71 0.14 5.11 1.87
N LEU A 72 0.16 6.32 2.42
CA LEU A 72 -0.87 7.31 2.14
C LEU A 72 -0.93 7.68 0.66
N ALA A 73 0.23 7.84 0.01
CA ALA A 73 0.30 8.10 -1.43
C ALA A 73 -0.15 6.90 -2.29
N ALA A 74 0.01 5.66 -1.79
CA ALA A 74 -0.51 4.46 -2.43
C ALA A 74 -2.05 4.39 -2.42
N ASP A 75 -2.71 5.08 -1.49
CA ASP A 75 -4.17 5.22 -1.42
C ASP A 75 -4.71 6.42 -2.24
N SER A 76 -3.84 7.10 -3.00
CA SER A 76 -4.22 8.24 -3.84
C SER A 76 -5.24 7.86 -4.92
N THR A 77 -6.20 8.75 -5.19
CA THR A 77 -7.14 8.62 -6.32
C THR A 77 -6.45 8.84 -7.67
N ASN A 78 -5.25 9.44 -7.67
CA ASN A 78 -4.46 9.57 -8.89
C ASN A 78 -3.69 8.26 -9.14
N VAL A 79 -4.02 7.61 -10.25
CA VAL A 79 -3.48 6.29 -10.61
C VAL A 79 -1.95 6.30 -10.75
N GLU A 80 -1.36 7.37 -11.27
CA GLU A 80 0.09 7.46 -11.46
C GLU A 80 0.83 7.59 -10.11
N VAL A 81 0.28 8.39 -9.19
CA VAL A 81 0.82 8.54 -7.82
C VAL A 81 0.71 7.23 -7.06
N CYS A 82 -0.46 6.59 -7.12
CA CYS A 82 -0.72 5.27 -6.56
C CYS A 82 0.30 4.26 -7.08
N HIS A 83 0.41 4.11 -8.41
CA HIS A 83 1.32 3.18 -9.05
C HIS A 83 2.79 3.45 -8.69
N SER A 84 3.23 4.70 -8.76
CA SER A 84 4.61 5.10 -8.43
C SER A 84 4.97 4.79 -6.98
N SER A 85 4.02 4.96 -6.06
CA SER A 85 4.19 4.62 -4.65
C SER A 85 4.37 3.11 -4.46
N TYR A 86 3.58 2.29 -5.15
CA TYR A 86 3.75 0.83 -5.12
C TYR A 86 5.11 0.37 -5.66
N VAL A 87 5.62 0.99 -6.73
CA VAL A 87 6.95 0.68 -7.27
C VAL A 87 8.06 0.96 -6.24
N ILE A 88 7.92 2.03 -5.46
CA ILE A 88 8.85 2.35 -4.38
C ILE A 88 8.73 1.35 -3.23
N LEU A 89 7.49 1.01 -2.83
CA LEU A 89 7.23 0.05 -1.76
C LEU A 89 7.83 -1.34 -2.10
N ASP A 90 7.76 -1.76 -3.36
CA ASP A 90 8.32 -3.04 -3.78
C ASP A 90 9.86 -3.00 -4.04
N HIS A 91 10.53 -1.85 -3.82
CA HIS A 91 11.97 -1.70 -4.11
C HIS A 91 12.86 -2.65 -3.29
N ASP A 92 12.48 -2.99 -2.05
CA ASP A 92 13.27 -3.83 -1.13
C ASP A 92 12.98 -5.33 -1.27
N ILE A 93 12.53 -5.75 -2.46
CA ILE A 93 12.37 -7.16 -2.84
C ILE A 93 13.54 -7.50 -3.78
N HIS A 94 14.58 -8.14 -3.24
CA HIS A 94 15.76 -8.54 -4.01
C HIS A 94 15.90 -10.07 -3.97
N GLU A 95 15.90 -10.72 -5.14
CA GLU A 95 16.14 -12.17 -5.29
C GLU A 95 15.26 -13.09 -4.42
N GLY A 96 14.05 -12.64 -4.06
CA GLY A 96 13.12 -13.41 -3.22
C GLY A 96 13.35 -13.24 -1.71
N GLU A 97 14.47 -12.64 -1.32
CA GLU A 97 14.67 -12.15 0.03
C GLU A 97 14.02 -10.77 0.20
N VAL A 98 13.35 -10.61 1.32
CA VAL A 98 12.64 -9.37 1.63
C VAL A 98 13.38 -8.71 2.76
N GLY A 99 13.97 -7.57 2.44
CA GLY A 99 14.66 -6.74 3.42
C GLY A 99 13.69 -6.22 4.49
N GLU A 100 14.23 -5.44 5.41
CA GLU A 100 13.44 -4.94 6.53
C GLU A 100 12.26 -4.08 6.08
N PHE A 101 12.44 -3.26 5.06
CA PHE A 101 11.40 -2.39 4.52
C PHE A 101 10.29 -3.21 3.88
N GLY A 102 10.63 -4.21 3.07
CA GLY A 102 9.63 -5.10 2.49
C GLY A 102 8.87 -5.92 3.56
N ARG A 103 9.50 -6.26 4.71
CA ARG A 103 8.81 -6.89 5.84
C ARG A 103 7.80 -5.93 6.50
N GLN A 104 8.18 -4.68 6.70
CA GLN A 104 7.28 -3.65 7.23
C GLN A 104 6.06 -3.43 6.32
N ILE A 105 6.28 -3.41 5.01
CA ILE A 105 5.21 -3.25 4.02
C ILE A 105 4.25 -4.43 4.04
N ARG A 106 4.75 -5.67 4.01
CA ARG A 106 3.91 -6.87 4.09
C ARG A 106 3.08 -6.89 5.36
N ARG A 107 3.70 -6.60 6.50
CA ARG A 107 3.02 -6.50 7.79
C ARG A 107 1.88 -5.48 7.72
N ARG A 108 2.15 -4.30 7.16
CA ARG A 108 1.13 -3.24 7.05
C ARG A 108 -0.01 -3.63 6.11
N ARG A 109 0.28 -4.20 4.95
CA ARG A 109 -0.75 -4.71 4.03
C ARG A 109 -1.63 -5.78 4.71
N PHE A 110 -1.03 -6.66 5.52
CA PHE A 110 -1.77 -7.65 6.30
C PHE A 110 -2.65 -7.01 7.38
N GLU A 111 -2.16 -6.00 8.10
CA GLU A 111 -2.95 -5.24 9.08
C GLU A 111 -4.17 -4.56 8.42
N ILE A 112 -3.99 -3.96 7.23
CA ILE A 112 -5.08 -3.35 6.46
C ILE A 112 -6.10 -4.41 6.02
N HIS A 113 -5.65 -5.50 5.38
CA HIS A 113 -6.52 -6.58 4.93
C HIS A 113 -7.37 -7.17 6.07
N ASN A 114 -6.76 -7.38 7.24
CA ASN A 114 -7.47 -7.88 8.41
C ASN A 114 -8.51 -6.89 8.91
N ALA A 115 -8.20 -5.59 8.93
CA ALA A 115 -9.15 -4.55 9.32
C ALA A 115 -10.37 -4.51 8.39
N GLU A 116 -10.15 -4.63 7.07
CA GLU A 116 -11.22 -4.73 6.07
C GLU A 116 -12.08 -5.98 6.28
N TYR A 117 -11.45 -7.14 6.51
CA TYR A 117 -12.16 -8.38 6.81
C TYR A 117 -13.05 -8.25 8.05
N TRP A 118 -12.52 -7.67 9.13
CA TRP A 118 -13.31 -7.42 10.36
C TRP A 118 -14.50 -6.51 10.10
N ASN A 119 -14.35 -5.48 9.27
CA ASN A 119 -15.46 -4.59 8.91
C ASN A 119 -16.53 -5.33 8.09
N LEU A 120 -16.14 -6.16 7.12
CA LEU A 120 -17.06 -7.00 6.34
C LEU A 120 -17.85 -7.96 7.23
N MET A 121 -17.18 -8.63 8.19
CA MET A 121 -17.86 -9.53 9.12
C MET A 121 -18.85 -8.80 10.03
N ARG A 122 -18.50 -7.60 10.54
CA ARG A 122 -19.42 -6.76 11.33
C ARG A 122 -20.67 -6.35 10.55
N HIS A 123 -20.55 -6.05 9.25
CA HIS A 123 -21.71 -5.74 8.41
C HIS A 123 -22.57 -6.97 8.10
N ARG A 124 -21.97 -8.16 8.04
CA ARG A 124 -22.68 -9.43 7.88
C ARG A 124 -23.48 -9.80 9.14
N ASP A 125 -22.90 -9.61 10.32
CA ASP A 125 -23.57 -9.88 11.61
C ASP A 125 -24.68 -8.85 11.92
N ALA A 126 -24.59 -7.64 11.34
CA ALA A 126 -25.60 -6.59 11.47
C ALA A 126 -26.80 -6.73 10.50
N SER A 127 -26.84 -7.75 9.65
CA SER A 127 -27.97 -8.05 8.74
C SER A 127 -28.63 -9.39 9.11
N PRO A 128 -29.61 -9.44 10.03
CA PRO A 128 -30.18 -10.69 10.52
C PRO A 128 -31.33 -11.27 9.65
N THR A 129 -31.51 -10.86 8.39
CA THR A 129 -32.69 -11.29 7.61
C THR A 129 -32.39 -11.49 6.14
N ALA A 130 -31.95 -12.69 5.76
CA ALA A 130 -32.14 -13.26 4.42
C ALA A 130 -31.83 -14.77 4.40
N PHE A 131 -32.42 -15.54 5.32
CA PHE A 131 -32.62 -16.98 5.11
C PHE A 131 -34.14 -17.20 5.19
N HIS A 132 -34.76 -17.21 4.02
CA HIS A 132 -36.13 -17.69 3.86
C HIS A 132 -36.02 -19.22 3.86
N ASP A 133 -36.31 -19.84 5.00
CA ASP A 133 -36.62 -21.27 5.06
C ASP A 133 -37.99 -21.46 4.39
N ASP A 134 -37.98 -21.66 3.08
CA ASP A 134 -39.09 -22.29 2.37
C ASP A 134 -38.86 -23.80 2.41
N ASP A 135 -39.33 -24.46 3.46
CA ASP A 135 -39.53 -25.91 3.47
C ASP A 135 -41.04 -26.18 3.54
N PRO A 136 -41.71 -26.46 2.41
CA PRO A 136 -43.13 -26.74 2.39
C PRO A 136 -43.36 -28.24 2.32
N ASP A 137 -43.16 -28.95 3.43
CA ASP A 137 -43.54 -30.37 3.54
C ASP A 137 -44.38 -30.63 4.79
N GLU A 138 -45.55 -29.98 4.82
CA GLU A 138 -46.68 -30.40 5.66
C GLU A 138 -47.99 -30.28 4.85
N ARG A 139 -48.29 -31.32 4.07
CA ARG A 139 -49.67 -31.72 3.79
C ARG A 139 -49.79 -33.24 3.87
N ASP A 140 -49.89 -33.71 5.10
CA ASP A 140 -50.47 -35.01 5.41
C ASP A 140 -51.96 -35.05 5.03
N HIS A 141 -52.40 -36.30 4.86
CA HIS A 141 -53.76 -36.85 4.75
C HIS A 141 -54.25 -37.19 3.33
N GLU A 142 -54.82 -38.35 3.01
CA GLU A 142 -55.02 -39.68 3.59
C GLU A 142 -55.88 -40.44 2.54
N TYR A 143 -56.00 -41.77 2.63
CA TYR A 143 -56.88 -42.68 1.86
C TYR A 143 -56.41 -43.06 0.44
N SER A 144 -56.39 -44.32 -0.02
CA SER A 144 -57.15 -45.51 0.37
C SER A 144 -56.49 -46.77 -0.20
N HIS A 145 -56.53 -47.85 0.58
CA HIS A 145 -56.36 -49.24 0.18
C HIS A 145 -57.11 -49.65 -1.11
N SER A 146 -56.47 -50.50 -1.93
CA SER A 146 -57.04 -51.68 -2.66
C SER A 146 -56.24 -51.92 -3.93
N ARG A 147 -55.92 -53.13 -4.40
CA ARG A 147 -56.07 -54.52 -3.94
C ARG A 147 -55.33 -55.32 -5.04
N LYS A 148 -54.58 -56.34 -4.61
CA LYS A 148 -54.21 -57.56 -5.34
C LYS A 148 -53.48 -57.44 -6.68
#